data_AF-A0A3D3VSH8-F1
#
_entry.id   AF-A0A3D3VSH8-F1
#
_cell.length_a   1.000
_cell.length_b   1.000
_cell.length_c   1.000
_cell.angle_alpha   90.00
_cell.angle_beta   90.00
_cell.angle_gamma   90.00
#
_symmetry.space_group_name_H-M   'P 1'
#
loop_
_entity.id
_entity.type
_entity.pdbx_description
1 polymer ?
#
loop_
_entity_poly.entity_id
_entity_poly.type
_entity_poly.pdbx_seq_one_letter_code
_entity_poly.pdbx_strand_id
1 'polypeptide(L)'
;VAGIMATTDGFKNFSREPSNYDSDLFAPIFAEIQRESGHEYGARVPKRRSDLSGEEMNDCIFRVLADHVRTLSFSIADGIIPGNEGRNYVLRRILRRAVLFGRRLKLPEGFLAELSVTLIRTMGEAFPELKRHEKEIREVLLAEEASFSRTLERGLAIFDKLTLERGKMIKGEDAFALYDTYGFPLDLTQLLARERGMEVDGAGFEKAMEAQRSRARQSQNKTTIKVEDEAGPDFPIVFTGYERTEELKVEKVAAEALPEVGPAGAKGRVFLERTPFYAEMGGQVGDTGWIEWDGKKVKVVATIRGAGGVPVHFTESVVEAKGPVKVTLDMERRGRIEGHHSATHLLHWALRGVLGEGVRQKGSYVGPDRLRFDFSHLKGMSAEELAKVEAQVNEKVKADVAVKWGERPYAEVKDDPSILQFFGDKYGATVRVVDIGGFSKELCGGTHVRSTGKIGAIRVVGESAIAAGVRRIEAVAGVALADWCREEMKKQQERWEGLAKR
;
A
#
# COMPACT_ATOMS: atom_id res chain seq x y z
N VAL A 1 31.70 11.53 -19.82
CA VAL A 1 32.42 12.70 -20.38
C VAL A 1 32.98 13.58 -19.28
N ALA A 2 32.16 14.11 -18.35
CA ALA A 2 32.63 14.95 -17.25
C ALA A 2 33.74 14.32 -16.38
N GLY A 3 33.58 13.07 -15.91
CA GLY A 3 34.62 12.39 -15.11
C GLY A 3 35.92 12.14 -15.87
N ILE A 4 35.84 11.85 -17.19
CA ILE A 4 37.03 11.71 -18.05
C ILE A 4 37.72 13.07 -18.20
N MET A 5 36.97 14.14 -18.47
CA MET A 5 37.52 15.49 -18.59
C MET A 5 38.19 15.95 -17.29
N ALA A 6 37.56 15.71 -16.14
CA ALA A 6 38.09 16.06 -14.83
C ALA A 6 39.35 15.26 -14.48
N THR A 7 39.35 13.94 -14.72
CA THR A 7 40.53 13.09 -14.44
C THR A 7 41.69 13.40 -15.37
N THR A 8 41.41 13.85 -16.59
CA THR A 8 42.42 14.03 -17.64
C THR A 8 42.88 15.46 -17.86
N ASP A 9 42.53 16.40 -16.99
CA ASP A 9 42.78 17.83 -17.17
C ASP A 9 42.35 18.33 -18.57
N GLY A 10 41.12 17.99 -18.95
CA GLY A 10 40.57 18.31 -20.28
C GLY A 10 41.27 17.56 -21.41
N PHE A 11 41.46 16.25 -21.27
CA PHE A 11 42.12 15.36 -22.24
C PHE A 11 43.63 15.62 -22.47
N LYS A 12 44.30 16.28 -21.52
CA LYS A 12 45.72 16.60 -21.58
C LYS A 12 46.61 15.58 -20.86
N ASN A 13 46.08 14.83 -19.89
CA ASN A 13 46.86 13.93 -19.04
C ASN A 13 46.10 12.62 -18.77
N PHE A 14 46.60 11.49 -19.25
CA PHE A 14 45.96 10.16 -19.06
C PHE A 14 46.71 9.27 -18.07
N SER A 15 47.56 9.85 -17.20
CA SER A 15 48.34 9.07 -16.22
C SER A 15 47.50 8.43 -15.11
N ARG A 16 46.24 8.87 -14.94
CA ARG A 16 45.26 8.31 -14.00
C ARG A 16 44.12 7.65 -14.79
N GLU A 17 43.71 6.46 -14.35
CA GLU A 17 42.53 5.82 -14.94
C GLU A 17 41.28 6.66 -14.66
N PRO A 18 40.52 7.06 -15.71
CA PRO A 18 39.36 7.90 -15.53
C PRO A 18 38.21 7.16 -14.85
N SER A 19 37.63 7.80 -13.83
CA SER A 19 36.44 7.30 -13.15
C SER A 19 35.25 8.22 -13.34
N ASN A 20 34.03 7.65 -13.40
CA ASN A 20 32.80 8.45 -13.35
C ASN A 20 32.64 9.18 -12.01
N TYR A 21 33.30 8.67 -10.96
CA TYR A 21 33.27 9.23 -9.62
C TYR A 21 34.26 10.39 -9.42
N ASP A 22 35.18 10.60 -10.37
CA ASP A 22 36.10 11.73 -10.36
C ASP A 22 35.42 12.95 -11.00
N SER A 23 34.29 13.37 -10.40
CA SER A 23 33.57 14.57 -10.80
C SER A 23 33.18 15.42 -9.59
N ASP A 24 32.95 16.70 -9.83
CA ASP A 24 32.46 17.69 -8.88
C ASP A 24 31.11 17.31 -8.24
N LEU A 25 30.31 16.47 -8.90
CA LEU A 25 29.05 15.95 -8.38
C LEU A 25 29.22 15.01 -7.18
N PHE A 26 30.32 14.26 -7.09
CA PHE A 26 30.55 13.30 -6.01
C PHE A 26 31.52 13.80 -4.94
N ALA A 27 32.39 14.75 -5.28
CA ALA A 27 33.40 15.26 -4.36
C ALA A 27 32.83 15.79 -3.02
N PRO A 28 31.71 16.56 -2.99
CA PRO A 28 31.11 17.00 -1.72
C PRO A 28 30.62 15.84 -0.86
N ILE A 29 30.06 14.80 -1.48
CA ILE A 29 29.55 13.61 -0.78
C ILE A 29 30.71 12.81 -0.21
N PHE A 30 31.78 12.60 -0.98
CA PHE A 30 32.98 11.93 -0.48
C PHE A 30 33.62 12.69 0.66
N ALA A 31 33.74 14.02 0.57
CA ALA A 31 34.26 14.86 1.64
C ALA A 31 33.46 14.68 2.95
N GLU A 32 32.14 14.58 2.84
CA GLU A 32 31.26 14.34 3.99
C GLU A 32 31.46 12.93 4.58
N ILE A 33 31.57 11.89 3.74
CA ILE A 33 31.89 10.53 4.21
C ILE A 33 33.27 10.51 4.89
N GLN A 34 34.28 11.19 4.34
CA GLN A 34 35.61 11.29 4.97
C GLN A 34 35.53 11.94 6.35
N ARG A 35 34.78 13.03 6.46
CA ARG A 35 34.57 13.78 7.70
C ARG A 35 33.94 12.92 8.80
N GLU A 36 32.91 12.15 8.44
CA GLU A 36 32.16 11.33 9.39
C GLU A 36 32.84 9.99 9.73
N SER A 37 33.54 9.38 8.76
CA SER A 37 34.18 8.06 8.96
C SER A 37 35.63 8.13 9.45
N GLY A 38 36.33 9.24 9.22
CA GLY A 38 37.78 9.35 9.42
C GLY A 38 38.63 8.57 8.40
N HIS A 39 38.03 7.99 7.36
CA HIS A 39 38.74 7.32 6.27
C HIS A 39 38.95 8.25 5.08
N GLU A 40 40.08 8.12 4.37
CA GLU A 40 40.37 8.89 3.15
C GLU A 40 39.97 8.13 1.88
N TYR A 41 39.40 8.85 0.91
CA TYR A 41 39.09 8.32 -0.41
C TYR A 41 40.31 8.43 -1.34
N GLY A 42 40.93 7.29 -1.66
CA GLY A 42 42.16 7.21 -2.46
C GLY A 42 41.95 7.04 -3.96
N ALA A 43 40.69 6.98 -4.42
CA ALA A 43 40.30 6.68 -5.80
C ALA A 43 40.90 5.38 -6.40
N ARG A 44 41.27 4.41 -5.57
CA ARG A 44 41.86 3.12 -5.98
C ARG A 44 40.84 2.28 -6.77
N VAL A 45 41.31 1.54 -7.77
CA VAL A 45 40.49 0.64 -8.59
C VAL A 45 41.01 -0.79 -8.42
N PRO A 46 40.18 -1.72 -7.89
CA PRO A 46 40.62 -3.10 -7.66
C PRO A 46 40.96 -3.81 -8.96
N LYS A 47 42.12 -4.47 -9.02
CA LYS A 47 42.53 -5.28 -10.19
C LYS A 47 41.75 -6.59 -10.30
N ARG A 48 41.29 -7.15 -9.18
CA ARG A 48 40.49 -8.39 -9.11
C ARG A 48 39.39 -8.25 -8.07
N ARG A 49 38.22 -8.85 -8.33
CA ARG A 49 37.05 -8.79 -7.41
C ARG A 49 37.20 -9.66 -6.16
N SER A 50 38.07 -10.66 -6.19
CA SER A 50 38.17 -11.69 -5.14
C SER A 50 39.25 -11.41 -4.09
N ASP A 51 40.03 -10.33 -4.25
CA ASP A 51 41.27 -10.09 -3.48
C ASP A 51 41.45 -8.57 -3.31
N LEU A 52 40.55 -7.98 -2.50
CA LEU A 52 40.49 -6.54 -2.23
C LEU A 52 41.30 -6.23 -0.98
N SER A 53 42.23 -5.28 -1.06
CA SER A 53 42.79 -4.66 0.15
C SER A 53 41.72 -3.90 0.94
N GLY A 54 41.91 -3.71 2.24
CA GLY A 54 40.97 -2.94 3.07
C GLY A 54 40.78 -1.50 2.58
N GLU A 55 41.83 -0.93 2.00
CA GLU A 55 41.85 0.38 1.38
C GLU A 55 41.05 0.46 0.07
N GLU A 56 41.22 -0.51 -0.82
CA GLU A 56 40.41 -0.61 -2.06
C GLU A 56 38.93 -0.85 -1.73
N MET A 57 38.66 -1.64 -0.69
CA MET A 57 37.30 -1.86 -0.19
C MET A 57 36.67 -0.57 0.32
N ASN A 58 37.40 0.24 1.09
CA ASN A 58 36.91 1.54 1.55
C ASN A 58 36.54 2.43 0.36
N ASP A 59 37.40 2.55 -0.65
CA ASP A 59 37.08 3.36 -1.83
C ASP A 59 35.85 2.83 -2.60
N CYS A 60 35.67 1.51 -2.65
CA CYS A 60 34.46 0.91 -3.22
C CYS A 60 33.22 1.29 -2.39
N ILE A 61 33.30 1.27 -1.07
CA ILE A 61 32.21 1.66 -0.19
C ILE A 61 31.84 3.13 -0.38
N PHE A 62 32.82 4.03 -0.46
CA PHE A 62 32.56 5.46 -0.73
C PHE A 62 31.72 5.65 -1.98
N ARG A 63 32.13 5.01 -3.09
CA ARG A 63 31.40 5.03 -4.37
C ARG A 63 29.98 4.48 -4.23
N VAL A 64 29.83 3.35 -3.54
CA VAL A 64 28.52 2.73 -3.29
C VAL A 64 27.60 3.65 -2.49
N LEU A 65 28.08 4.23 -1.39
CA LEU A 65 27.28 5.11 -0.54
C LEU A 65 26.81 6.35 -1.31
N ALA A 66 27.71 6.96 -2.09
CA ALA A 66 27.36 8.14 -2.88
C ALA A 66 26.30 7.82 -3.96
N ASP A 67 26.41 6.67 -4.63
CA ASP A 67 25.44 6.27 -5.64
C ASP A 67 24.09 5.84 -5.03
N HIS A 68 24.13 5.21 -3.85
CA HIS A 68 22.95 4.78 -3.11
C HIS A 68 22.18 5.96 -2.52
N VAL A 69 22.85 6.92 -1.87
CA VAL A 69 22.16 8.12 -1.35
C VAL A 69 21.52 8.93 -2.48
N ARG A 70 22.19 9.01 -3.64
CA ARG A 70 21.62 9.62 -4.84
C ARG A 70 20.35 8.90 -5.28
N THR A 71 20.44 7.59 -5.51
CA THR A 71 19.29 6.77 -5.95
C THR A 71 18.11 6.86 -4.99
N LEU A 72 18.37 6.79 -3.69
CA LEU A 72 17.35 6.87 -2.65
C LEU A 72 16.69 8.25 -2.62
N SER A 73 17.49 9.32 -2.61
CA SER A 73 16.96 10.69 -2.50
C SER A 73 16.08 11.07 -3.68
N PHE A 74 16.53 10.77 -4.91
CA PHE A 74 15.73 11.01 -6.12
C PHE A 74 14.45 10.19 -6.13
N SER A 75 14.52 8.90 -5.77
CA SER A 75 13.33 8.05 -5.78
C SER A 75 12.31 8.47 -4.73
N ILE A 76 12.76 8.92 -3.55
CA ILE A 76 11.88 9.43 -2.51
C ILE A 76 11.27 10.78 -2.94
N ALA A 77 12.03 11.66 -3.61
CA ALA A 77 11.49 12.89 -4.19
C ALA A 77 10.38 12.62 -5.22
N ASP A 78 10.48 11.51 -5.97
CA ASP A 78 9.44 11.04 -6.90
C ASP A 78 8.26 10.32 -6.20
N GLY A 79 8.25 10.29 -4.86
CA GLY A 79 7.21 9.67 -4.04
C GLY A 79 7.29 8.14 -3.98
N ILE A 80 8.45 7.55 -4.28
CA ILE A 80 8.71 6.11 -4.15
C ILE A 80 9.43 5.85 -2.83
N ILE A 81 8.71 5.29 -1.87
CA ILE A 81 9.20 5.00 -0.53
C ILE A 81 9.66 3.53 -0.42
N PRO A 82 10.78 3.23 0.26
CA PRO A 82 11.19 1.86 0.57
C PRO A 82 10.05 0.98 1.11
N GLY A 83 9.90 -0.25 0.58
CA GLY A 83 8.74 -1.11 0.83
C GLY A 83 9.03 -2.60 0.65
N ASN A 84 8.00 -3.44 0.78
CA ASN A 84 8.12 -4.91 0.65
C ASN A 84 7.96 -5.44 -0.79
N GLU A 85 7.44 -4.64 -1.72
CA GLU A 85 7.03 -5.13 -3.04
C GLU A 85 7.49 -4.23 -4.18
N GLY A 86 7.62 -4.83 -5.38
CA GLY A 86 7.92 -4.14 -6.63
C GLY A 86 9.14 -3.22 -6.56
N ARG A 87 9.02 -2.01 -7.09
CA ARG A 87 10.09 -0.99 -7.08
C ARG A 87 10.45 -0.50 -5.67
N ASN A 88 9.49 -0.52 -4.74
CA ASN A 88 9.72 -0.11 -3.37
C ASN A 88 10.64 -1.11 -2.64
N TYR A 89 10.54 -2.39 -2.97
CA TYR A 89 11.46 -3.43 -2.49
C TYR A 89 12.90 -3.21 -2.96
N VAL A 90 13.08 -2.78 -4.21
CA VAL A 90 14.41 -2.47 -4.74
C VAL A 90 15.05 -1.34 -3.94
N LEU A 91 14.31 -0.25 -3.67
CA LEU A 91 14.80 0.85 -2.84
C LEU A 91 15.16 0.43 -1.43
N ARG A 92 14.33 -0.41 -0.82
CA ARG A 92 14.64 -0.98 0.50
C ARG A 92 15.95 -1.75 0.49
N ARG A 93 16.22 -2.56 -0.55
CA ARG A 93 17.50 -3.29 -0.67
C ARG A 93 18.69 -2.35 -0.79
N ILE A 94 18.58 -1.31 -1.62
CA ILE A 94 19.62 -0.28 -1.78
C ILE A 94 19.91 0.41 -0.44
N LEU A 95 18.86 0.82 0.29
CA LEU A 95 18.99 1.44 1.60
C LEU A 95 19.70 0.52 2.59
N ARG A 96 19.24 -0.72 2.74
CA ARG A 96 19.83 -1.69 3.67
C ARG A 96 21.30 -1.98 3.35
N ARG A 97 21.65 -2.06 2.08
CA ARG A 97 23.03 -2.22 1.62
C ARG A 97 23.89 -1.01 1.98
N ALA A 98 23.35 0.20 1.82
CA ALA A 98 24.04 1.42 2.22
C ALA A 98 24.29 1.45 3.74
N VAL A 99 23.30 1.09 4.56
CA VAL A 99 23.44 1.05 6.03
C VAL A 99 24.51 0.03 6.47
N LEU A 100 24.58 -1.16 5.86
CA LEU A 100 25.67 -2.11 6.16
C LEU A 100 27.04 -1.49 5.88
N PHE A 101 27.20 -0.90 4.69
CA PHE A 101 28.47 -0.33 4.31
C PHE A 101 28.85 0.89 5.16
N GLY A 102 27.87 1.68 5.59
CA GLY A 102 28.08 2.75 6.56
C GLY A 102 28.61 2.22 7.89
N ARG A 103 28.04 1.13 8.41
CA ARG A 103 28.57 0.46 9.62
C ARG A 103 30.01 -0.01 9.47
N ARG A 104 30.40 -0.49 8.27
CA ARG A 104 31.78 -0.90 8.00
C ARG A 104 32.76 0.27 8.02
N LEU A 105 32.35 1.43 7.54
CA LEU A 105 33.10 2.69 7.68
C LEU A 105 32.92 3.36 9.05
N LYS A 106 32.20 2.72 9.99
CA LYS A 106 31.89 3.26 11.31
C LYS A 106 31.18 4.62 11.27
N LEU A 107 30.38 4.86 10.23
CA LEU A 107 29.55 6.06 10.15
C LEU A 107 28.51 6.07 11.29
N PRO A 108 28.17 7.27 11.82
CA PRO A 108 27.16 7.40 12.86
C PRO A 108 25.75 7.05 12.34
N GLU A 109 24.83 6.78 13.27
CA GLU A 109 23.42 6.60 12.91
C GLU A 109 22.83 7.89 12.33
N GLY A 110 22.08 7.75 11.24
CA GLY A 110 21.47 8.85 10.51
C GLY A 110 22.35 9.42 9.40
N PHE A 111 23.50 8.82 9.11
CA PHE A 111 24.44 9.33 8.10
C PHE A 111 23.79 9.44 6.72
N LEU A 112 22.81 8.58 6.36
CA LEU A 112 22.16 8.67 5.04
C LEU A 112 21.38 9.97 4.88
N ALA A 113 20.79 10.48 5.96
CA ALA A 113 20.06 11.74 5.94
C ALA A 113 21.00 12.94 5.86
N GLU A 114 22.19 12.88 6.47
CA GLU A 114 23.19 13.95 6.34
C GLU A 114 23.86 13.94 4.95
N LEU A 115 24.12 12.76 4.40
CA LEU A 115 24.57 12.63 3.01
C LEU A 115 23.52 13.13 2.02
N SER A 116 22.22 12.95 2.30
CA SER A 116 21.17 13.47 1.42
C SER A 116 21.08 15.00 1.45
N VAL A 117 21.33 15.64 2.60
CA VAL A 117 21.47 17.12 2.68
C VAL A 117 22.61 17.61 1.78
N THR A 118 23.76 16.94 1.85
CA THR A 118 24.92 17.28 1.00
C THR A 118 24.61 17.11 -0.49
N LEU A 119 23.90 16.03 -0.84
CA LEU A 119 23.42 15.78 -2.20
C LEU A 119 22.44 16.88 -2.67
N ILE A 120 21.46 17.25 -1.85
CA ILE A 120 20.45 18.28 -2.16
C ILE A 120 21.12 19.64 -2.37
N ARG A 121 22.13 19.98 -1.56
CA ARG A 121 22.94 21.19 -1.78
C ARG A 121 23.69 21.15 -3.11
N THR A 122 24.21 19.99 -3.49
CA THR A 122 25.04 19.83 -4.70
C THR A 122 24.19 19.82 -5.98
N MET A 123 23.02 19.17 -5.94
CA MET A 123 22.22 18.88 -7.13
C MET A 123 20.89 19.65 -7.18
N GLY A 124 20.44 20.22 -6.07
CA GLY A 124 19.08 20.77 -5.94
C GLY A 124 18.82 22.07 -6.72
N GLU A 125 19.83 22.69 -7.33
CA GLU A 125 19.61 23.77 -8.30
C GLU A 125 19.12 23.22 -9.65
N ALA A 126 19.72 22.13 -10.13
CA ALA A 126 19.30 21.46 -11.35
C ALA A 126 18.03 20.61 -11.15
N PHE A 127 17.78 20.14 -9.93
CA PHE A 127 16.67 19.26 -9.56
C PHE A 127 15.86 19.84 -8.39
N PRO A 128 14.97 20.84 -8.63
CA PRO A 128 14.25 21.54 -7.56
C PRO A 128 13.32 20.66 -6.71
N GLU A 129 12.87 19.52 -7.23
CA GLU A 129 12.13 18.48 -6.51
C GLU A 129 12.90 17.98 -5.27
N LEU A 130 14.23 17.88 -5.34
CA LEU A 130 15.04 17.49 -4.18
C LEU A 130 14.94 18.50 -3.03
N LYS A 131 14.89 19.80 -3.35
CA LYS A 131 14.69 20.87 -2.35
C LYS A 131 13.27 20.86 -1.81
N ARG A 132 12.26 20.70 -2.68
CA ARG A 132 10.84 20.66 -2.29
C ARG A 132 10.54 19.51 -1.34
N HIS A 133 11.16 18.36 -1.56
CA HIS A 133 10.93 17.14 -0.79
C HIS A 133 12.02 16.86 0.25
N GLU A 134 12.91 17.82 0.57
CA GLU A 134 14.03 17.61 1.50
C GLU A 134 13.58 17.00 2.83
N LYS A 135 12.53 17.56 3.42
CA LYS A 135 11.98 17.09 4.70
C LYS A 135 11.55 15.62 4.62
N GLU A 136 10.81 15.25 3.56
CA GLU A 136 10.33 13.89 3.33
C GLU A 136 11.50 12.92 3.11
N ILE A 137 12.48 13.30 2.27
CA ILE A 137 13.69 12.51 2.01
C ILE A 137 14.41 12.20 3.32
N ARG A 138 14.67 13.23 4.13
CA ARG A 138 15.38 13.08 5.41
C ARG A 138 14.61 12.19 6.38
N GLU A 139 13.31 12.44 6.54
CA GLU A 139 12.47 11.65 7.46
C GLU A 139 12.38 10.17 7.05
N VAL A 140 12.26 9.88 5.76
CA VAL A 140 12.23 8.51 5.23
C VAL A 140 13.56 7.81 5.48
N LEU A 141 14.68 8.46 5.14
CA LEU A 141 16.01 7.88 5.32
C LEU A 141 16.31 7.61 6.80
N LEU A 142 16.04 8.57 7.69
CA LEU A 142 16.22 8.40 9.13
C LEU A 142 15.38 7.25 9.68
N ALA A 143 14.09 7.18 9.31
CA ALA A 143 13.19 6.17 9.81
C ALA A 143 13.59 4.75 9.36
N GLU A 144 13.90 4.58 8.06
CA GLU A 144 14.30 3.29 7.50
C GLU A 144 15.69 2.86 7.99
N GLU A 145 16.64 3.78 8.11
CA GLU A 145 17.97 3.51 8.67
C GLU A 145 17.88 3.07 10.14
N ALA A 146 17.13 3.80 10.97
CA ALA A 146 16.93 3.43 12.36
C ALA A 146 16.19 2.10 12.50
N SER A 147 15.18 1.86 11.65
CA SER A 147 14.46 0.60 11.62
C SER A 147 15.37 -0.57 11.26
N PHE A 148 16.21 -0.41 10.24
CA PHE A 148 17.09 -1.49 9.81
C PHE A 148 18.29 -1.69 10.73
N SER A 149 18.86 -0.65 11.32
CA SER A 149 19.99 -0.78 12.27
C SER A 149 19.66 -1.74 13.41
N ARG A 150 18.46 -1.66 14.01
CA ARG A 150 17.98 -2.60 15.04
C ARG A 150 17.91 -4.05 14.55
N THR A 151 17.54 -4.23 13.28
CA THR A 151 17.42 -5.53 12.63
C THR A 151 18.80 -6.10 12.24
N LEU A 152 19.71 -5.23 11.81
CA LEU A 152 21.04 -5.57 11.32
C LEU A 152 21.90 -6.18 12.41
N GLU A 153 21.92 -5.61 13.62
CA GLU A 153 22.70 -6.14 14.74
C GLU A 153 22.31 -7.59 15.09
N ARG A 154 20.99 -7.86 15.13
CA ARG A 154 20.47 -9.20 15.38
C ARG A 154 20.82 -10.16 14.23
N GLY A 155 20.67 -9.68 12.99
CA GLY A 155 20.99 -10.47 11.79
C GLY A 155 22.48 -10.85 11.70
N LEU A 156 23.38 -9.93 12.01
CA LEU A 156 24.83 -10.17 12.05
C LEU A 156 25.19 -11.21 13.13
N ALA A 157 24.64 -11.09 14.34
CA ALA A 157 24.90 -12.06 15.40
C ALA A 157 24.44 -13.49 15.04
N ILE A 158 23.32 -13.61 14.33
CA ILE A 158 22.82 -14.92 13.85
C ILE A 158 23.66 -15.43 12.69
N PHE A 159 24.02 -14.56 11.74
CA PHE A 159 24.93 -14.89 10.64
C PHE A 159 26.27 -15.44 11.18
N ASP A 160 26.85 -14.78 12.17
CA ASP A 160 28.10 -15.23 12.81
C ASP A 160 27.98 -16.64 13.37
N LYS A 161 26.90 -16.94 14.09
CA LYS A 161 26.62 -18.30 14.59
C LYS A 161 26.51 -19.33 13.46
N LEU A 162 25.76 -19.01 12.41
CA LEU A 162 25.59 -19.90 11.25
C LEU A 162 26.91 -20.20 10.53
N THR A 163 27.84 -19.25 10.53
CA THR A 163 29.18 -19.45 9.94
C THR A 163 30.18 -20.17 10.85
N LEU A 164 29.96 -20.15 12.17
CA LEU A 164 30.80 -20.89 13.13
C LEU A 164 30.46 -22.39 13.17
N GLU A 165 29.19 -22.73 12.88
CA GLU A 165 28.66 -24.09 13.09
C GLU A 165 28.64 -24.96 11.81
N ARG A 166 28.95 -24.41 10.62
CA ARG A 166 28.79 -25.13 9.34
C ARG A 166 29.95 -24.91 8.36
N GLY A 167 30.16 -25.90 7.48
CA GLY A 167 31.19 -25.89 6.41
C GLY A 167 31.00 -24.78 5.38
N LYS A 168 31.73 -24.82 4.25
CA LYS A 168 31.84 -23.74 3.24
C LYS A 168 30.53 -23.23 2.58
N MET A 169 29.34 -23.67 3.01
CA MET A 169 28.06 -23.30 2.40
C MET A 169 26.95 -23.07 3.44
N ILE A 170 26.28 -21.93 3.35
CA ILE A 170 25.07 -21.58 4.11
C ILE A 170 23.85 -22.15 3.34
N LYS A 171 23.01 -22.94 4.01
CA LYS A 171 21.82 -23.54 3.38
C LYS A 171 20.78 -22.47 3.05
N GLY A 172 20.02 -22.70 1.98
CA GLY A 172 18.98 -21.77 1.55
C GLY A 172 17.89 -21.52 2.59
N GLU A 173 17.57 -22.53 3.41
CA GLU A 173 16.61 -22.42 4.53
C GLU A 173 17.09 -21.48 5.63
N ASP A 174 18.38 -21.51 5.97
CA ASP A 174 18.97 -20.62 6.98
C ASP A 174 19.06 -19.19 6.43
N ALA A 175 19.43 -19.03 5.16
CA ALA A 175 19.41 -17.74 4.47
C ALA A 175 17.98 -17.18 4.36
N PHE A 176 16.98 -18.05 4.18
CA PHE A 176 15.57 -17.68 4.19
C PHE A 176 15.11 -17.27 5.59
N ALA A 177 15.51 -17.98 6.65
CA ALA A 177 15.20 -17.60 8.02
C ALA A 177 15.80 -16.23 8.40
N LEU A 178 17.05 -15.98 7.99
CA LEU A 178 17.70 -14.66 8.10
C LEU A 178 16.87 -13.57 7.41
N TYR A 179 16.37 -13.84 6.22
CA TYR A 179 15.56 -12.91 5.45
C TYR A 179 14.16 -12.67 6.03
N ASP A 180 13.41 -13.74 6.27
CA ASP A 180 11.97 -13.68 6.59
C ASP A 180 11.75 -13.29 8.06
N THR A 181 12.43 -13.97 8.97
CA THR A 181 12.25 -13.78 10.42
C THR A 181 13.03 -12.56 10.92
N TYR A 182 14.24 -12.37 10.41
CA TYR A 182 15.17 -11.37 10.93
C TYR A 182 15.44 -10.23 9.95
N GLY A 183 14.71 -10.13 8.84
CA GLY A 183 14.80 -9.02 7.89
C GLY A 183 16.18 -8.82 7.24
N PHE A 184 17.06 -9.82 7.31
CA PHE A 184 18.44 -9.76 6.85
C PHE A 184 18.53 -10.18 5.37
N PRO A 185 18.81 -9.24 4.44
CA PRO A 185 18.66 -9.51 3.01
C PRO A 185 19.58 -10.62 2.48
N LEU A 186 19.11 -11.44 1.52
CA LEU A 186 19.91 -12.51 0.90
C LEU A 186 21.20 -11.97 0.28
N ASP A 187 21.16 -10.83 -0.39
CA ASP A 187 22.33 -10.20 -0.99
C ASP A 187 23.37 -9.81 0.06
N LEU A 188 22.93 -9.47 1.26
CA LEU A 188 23.79 -9.20 2.40
C LEU A 188 24.45 -10.48 2.92
N THR A 189 23.66 -11.54 3.10
CA THR A 189 24.15 -12.87 3.46
C THR A 189 25.18 -13.38 2.46
N GLN A 190 24.92 -13.20 1.16
CA GLN A 190 25.83 -13.59 0.08
C GLN A 190 27.13 -12.77 0.10
N LEU A 191 27.03 -11.46 0.34
CA LEU A 191 28.20 -10.59 0.44
C LEU A 191 29.11 -11.01 1.59
N LEU A 192 28.55 -11.17 2.79
CA LEU A 192 29.32 -11.55 3.98
C LEU A 192 29.85 -12.99 3.90
N ALA A 193 29.09 -13.90 3.29
CA ALA A 193 29.55 -15.27 3.07
C ALA A 193 30.80 -15.29 2.17
N ARG A 194 30.80 -14.53 1.07
CA ARG A 194 31.96 -14.44 0.17
C ARG A 194 33.20 -13.92 0.86
N GLU A 195 33.07 -12.95 1.76
CA GLU A 195 34.19 -12.43 2.55
C GLU A 195 34.83 -13.48 3.46
N ARG A 196 34.03 -14.46 3.91
CA ARG A 196 34.50 -15.60 4.70
C ARG A 196 34.89 -16.81 3.84
N GLY A 197 34.95 -16.66 2.52
CA GLY A 197 35.22 -17.77 1.60
C GLY A 197 34.12 -18.84 1.59
N MET A 198 32.88 -18.46 1.92
CA MET A 198 31.70 -19.31 1.95
C MET A 198 30.72 -18.95 0.82
N GLU A 199 29.90 -19.91 0.44
CA GLU A 199 28.81 -19.73 -0.52
C GLU A 199 27.44 -19.79 0.18
N VAL A 200 26.41 -19.26 -0.49
CA VAL A 200 25.02 -19.35 -0.02
C VAL A 200 24.22 -20.10 -1.08
N ASP A 201 23.48 -21.12 -0.67
CA ASP A 201 22.55 -21.85 -1.54
C ASP A 201 21.35 -20.97 -1.91
N GLY A 202 21.50 -20.23 -3.01
CA GLY A 202 20.44 -19.38 -3.56
C GLY A 202 19.24 -20.16 -4.10
N ALA A 203 19.44 -21.39 -4.58
CA ALA A 203 18.35 -22.22 -5.11
C ALA A 203 17.43 -22.70 -3.99
N GLY A 204 18.01 -23.12 -2.86
CA GLY A 204 17.26 -23.46 -1.65
C GLY A 204 16.50 -22.25 -1.07
N PHE A 205 17.08 -21.06 -1.13
CA PHE A 205 16.42 -19.82 -0.70
C PHE A 205 15.17 -19.53 -1.55
N GLU A 206 15.28 -19.59 -2.87
CA GLU A 206 14.16 -19.35 -3.78
C GLU A 206 13.05 -20.40 -3.60
N LYS A 207 13.42 -21.66 -3.36
CA LYS A 207 12.46 -22.72 -3.04
C LYS A 207 11.69 -22.42 -1.75
N ALA A 208 12.35 -21.92 -0.71
CA ALA A 208 11.71 -21.52 0.55
C ALA A 208 10.81 -20.28 0.38
N MET A 209 11.25 -19.29 -0.41
CA MET A 209 10.45 -18.12 -0.80
C MET A 209 9.18 -18.51 -1.54
N GLU A 210 9.26 -19.43 -2.51
CA GLU A 210 8.08 -19.87 -3.26
C GLU A 210 7.11 -20.67 -2.37
N ALA A 211 7.63 -21.49 -1.45
CA ALA A 211 6.81 -22.17 -0.46
C ALA A 211 6.09 -21.19 0.49
N GLN A 212 6.73 -20.07 0.86
CA GLN A 212 6.08 -19.01 1.63
C GLN A 212 5.02 -18.27 0.80
N ARG A 213 5.33 -17.90 -0.45
CA ARG A 213 4.38 -17.25 -1.36
C ARG A 213 3.15 -18.11 -1.61
N SER A 214 3.34 -19.41 -1.83
CA SER A 214 2.25 -20.37 -1.99
C SER A 214 1.37 -20.45 -0.74
N ARG A 215 1.97 -20.53 0.45
CA ARG A 215 1.23 -20.48 1.74
C ARG A 215 0.47 -19.16 1.94
N ALA A 216 1.07 -18.03 1.58
CA ALA A 216 0.42 -16.71 1.65
C ALA A 216 -0.75 -16.58 0.63
N ARG A 217 -0.62 -17.17 -0.56
CA ARG A 217 -1.72 -17.28 -1.54
C ARG A 217 -2.84 -18.17 -1.03
N GLN A 218 -2.51 -19.27 -0.35
CA GLN A 218 -3.49 -20.16 0.27
C GLN A 218 -4.21 -19.51 1.47
N SER A 219 -3.52 -18.65 2.25
CA SER A 219 -4.13 -17.89 3.35
C SER A 219 -4.87 -16.63 2.89
N GLN A 220 -4.54 -16.09 1.71
CA GLN A 220 -5.31 -15.05 1.01
C GLN A 220 -6.49 -15.57 0.21
N ASN A 221 -6.80 -16.86 0.28
CA ASN A 221 -8.11 -17.35 -0.14
C ASN A 221 -9.21 -16.82 0.82
N LYS A 222 -9.50 -15.52 0.74
CA LYS A 222 -10.87 -15.09 0.49
C LYS A 222 -11.36 -16.05 -0.59
N THR A 223 -12.45 -16.75 -0.34
CA THR A 223 -13.11 -17.71 -1.23
C THR A 223 -13.23 -17.12 -2.63
N THR A 224 -12.15 -17.20 -3.40
CA THR A 224 -12.08 -16.79 -4.79
C THR A 224 -12.47 -18.07 -5.46
N ILE A 225 -13.79 -18.30 -5.50
CA ILE A 225 -14.37 -19.27 -6.39
C ILE A 225 -13.76 -18.92 -7.73
N LYS A 226 -12.92 -19.83 -8.25
CA LYS A 226 -12.46 -19.76 -9.62
C LYS A 226 -13.73 -19.77 -10.45
N VAL A 227 -14.10 -18.63 -11.00
CA VAL A 227 -15.13 -18.54 -12.03
C VAL A 227 -14.45 -19.09 -13.29
N GLU A 228 -14.35 -20.42 -13.35
CA GLU A 228 -14.01 -21.15 -14.57
C GLU A 228 -15.16 -20.93 -15.56
N ASP A 229 -14.87 -20.25 -16.68
CA ASP A 229 -15.63 -20.26 -17.93
C ASP A 229 -17.17 -20.28 -17.84
N GLU A 230 -17.76 -19.40 -17.03
CA GLU A 230 -19.20 -19.24 -17.00
C GLU A 230 -19.63 -18.23 -18.07
N ALA A 231 -20.29 -18.73 -19.12
CA ALA A 231 -20.99 -17.88 -20.07
C ALA A 231 -21.95 -16.96 -19.29
N GLY A 232 -21.71 -15.65 -19.33
CA GLY A 232 -22.65 -14.65 -18.81
C GLY A 232 -24.00 -14.73 -19.55
N PRO A 233 -25.01 -13.99 -19.09
CA PRO A 233 -26.31 -14.00 -19.76
C PRO A 233 -26.19 -13.50 -21.21
N ASP A 234 -27.06 -14.00 -22.09
CA ASP A 234 -27.16 -13.56 -23.50
C ASP A 234 -27.89 -12.20 -23.64
N PHE A 235 -27.73 -11.32 -22.65
CA PHE A 235 -28.27 -9.97 -22.67
C PHE A 235 -27.34 -8.99 -21.95
N PRO A 236 -27.27 -7.72 -22.41
CA PRO A 236 -26.50 -6.70 -21.70
C PRO A 236 -27.13 -6.39 -20.34
N ILE A 237 -26.28 -6.15 -19.34
CA ILE A 237 -26.70 -5.72 -18.01
C ILE A 237 -26.40 -4.23 -17.83
N VAL A 238 -27.39 -3.49 -17.33
CA VAL A 238 -27.28 -2.08 -16.97
C VAL A 238 -27.37 -1.92 -15.46
N PHE A 239 -26.31 -1.41 -14.86
CA PHE A 239 -26.34 -0.99 -13.45
C PHE A 239 -27.04 0.36 -13.31
N THR A 240 -28.09 0.42 -12.48
CA THR A 240 -28.89 1.63 -12.24
C THR A 240 -28.79 2.15 -10.81
N GLY A 241 -27.99 1.47 -9.97
CA GLY A 241 -27.94 1.66 -8.52
C GLY A 241 -27.34 2.98 -8.02
N TYR A 242 -26.79 3.81 -8.92
CA TYR A 242 -26.40 5.18 -8.57
C TYR A 242 -27.61 6.10 -8.39
N GLU A 243 -28.68 5.87 -9.15
CA GLU A 243 -29.86 6.74 -9.16
C GLU A 243 -31.13 6.03 -8.69
N ARG A 244 -31.14 4.70 -8.71
CA ARG A 244 -32.31 3.89 -8.36
C ARG A 244 -32.01 2.93 -7.22
N THR A 245 -33.01 2.71 -6.39
CA THR A 245 -32.97 1.74 -5.28
C THR A 245 -33.89 0.55 -5.51
N GLU A 246 -34.67 0.59 -6.59
CA GLU A 246 -35.53 -0.49 -7.05
C GLU A 246 -35.68 -0.45 -8.57
N GLU A 247 -36.03 -1.59 -9.17
CA GLU A 247 -36.62 -1.66 -10.50
C GLU A 247 -37.95 -2.39 -10.37
N LEU A 248 -39.04 -1.70 -10.75
CA LEU A 248 -40.40 -2.24 -10.63
C LEU A 248 -40.67 -3.38 -11.62
N LYS A 249 -39.92 -3.41 -12.72
CA LYS A 249 -40.06 -4.40 -13.78
C LYS A 249 -38.70 -4.60 -14.48
N VAL A 250 -38.19 -5.83 -14.40
CA VAL A 250 -37.01 -6.30 -15.15
C VAL A 250 -37.48 -7.43 -16.06
N GLU A 251 -37.39 -7.25 -17.38
CA GLU A 251 -38.05 -8.15 -18.35
C GLU A 251 -37.23 -9.42 -18.59
N LYS A 252 -35.89 -9.29 -18.65
CA LYS A 252 -35.00 -10.41 -18.88
C LYS A 252 -34.29 -10.82 -17.60
N VAL A 253 -34.55 -12.06 -17.19
CA VAL A 253 -33.93 -12.71 -16.04
C VAL A 253 -33.37 -14.05 -16.47
N ALA A 254 -32.10 -14.29 -16.15
CA ALA A 254 -31.52 -15.63 -16.20
C ALA A 254 -31.24 -16.07 -14.76
N ALA A 255 -31.80 -17.21 -14.37
CA ALA A 255 -31.67 -17.75 -13.02
C ALA A 255 -31.34 -19.24 -13.08
N GLU A 256 -30.49 -19.69 -12.18
CA GLU A 256 -30.07 -21.07 -12.11
C GLU A 256 -29.71 -21.50 -10.69
N ALA A 257 -29.85 -22.80 -10.45
CA ALA A 257 -29.38 -23.42 -9.21
C ALA A 257 -27.85 -23.49 -9.22
N LEU A 258 -27.24 -23.26 -8.07
CA LEU A 258 -25.80 -23.49 -7.93
C LEU A 258 -25.54 -24.99 -7.74
N PRO A 259 -24.48 -25.54 -8.35
CA PRO A 259 -24.11 -26.94 -8.16
C PRO A 259 -23.66 -27.22 -6.72
N GLU A 260 -23.13 -26.21 -6.04
CA GLU A 260 -22.70 -26.24 -4.63
C GLU A 260 -23.21 -25.00 -3.90
N VAL A 261 -23.15 -25.02 -2.56
CA VAL A 261 -23.56 -23.86 -1.75
C VAL A 261 -22.64 -22.68 -2.02
N GLY A 262 -23.22 -21.58 -2.48
CA GLY A 262 -22.52 -20.35 -2.82
C GLY A 262 -22.21 -19.45 -1.62
N PRO A 263 -21.71 -18.22 -1.91
CA PRO A 263 -21.45 -17.20 -0.90
C PRO A 263 -22.66 -16.96 0.01
N ALA A 264 -22.41 -16.79 1.31
CA ALA A 264 -23.45 -16.55 2.32
C ALA A 264 -24.57 -17.63 2.35
N GLY A 265 -24.26 -18.87 1.95
CA GLY A 265 -25.23 -19.98 1.98
C GLY A 265 -26.19 -19.99 0.79
N ALA A 266 -25.87 -19.25 -0.28
CA ALA A 266 -26.72 -19.15 -1.47
C ALA A 266 -26.94 -20.50 -2.15
N LYS A 267 -28.14 -20.70 -2.71
CA LYS A 267 -28.54 -21.91 -3.44
C LYS A 267 -28.79 -21.65 -4.93
N GLY A 268 -28.92 -20.39 -5.31
CA GLY A 268 -29.10 -19.98 -6.70
C GLY A 268 -28.33 -18.72 -7.02
N ARG A 269 -28.23 -18.43 -8.31
CA ARG A 269 -27.76 -17.14 -8.83
C ARG A 269 -28.71 -16.60 -9.88
N VAL A 270 -28.75 -15.27 -9.99
CA VAL A 270 -29.62 -14.53 -10.89
C VAL A 270 -28.84 -13.44 -11.60
N PHE A 271 -29.09 -13.31 -12.90
CA PHE A 271 -28.68 -12.21 -13.75
C PHE A 271 -29.91 -11.42 -14.19
N LEU A 272 -29.78 -10.10 -14.18
CA LEU A 272 -30.87 -9.16 -14.44
C LEU A 272 -30.41 -8.19 -15.53
N GLU A 273 -31.21 -7.94 -16.57
CA GLU A 273 -30.85 -6.94 -17.60
C GLU A 273 -30.67 -5.52 -17.02
N ARG A 274 -31.34 -5.23 -15.90
CA ARG A 274 -31.24 -3.97 -15.17
C ARG A 274 -31.20 -4.27 -13.68
N THR A 275 -30.25 -3.68 -12.96
CA THR A 275 -30.12 -3.93 -11.54
C THR A 275 -29.65 -2.70 -10.75
N PRO A 276 -30.29 -2.38 -9.61
CA PRO A 276 -29.78 -1.40 -8.67
C PRO A 276 -28.69 -1.97 -7.74
N PHE A 277 -28.44 -3.28 -7.76
CA PHE A 277 -27.50 -3.95 -6.87
C PHE A 277 -26.06 -3.70 -7.33
N TYR A 278 -25.28 -3.09 -6.46
CA TYR A 278 -23.86 -2.90 -6.62
C TYR A 278 -23.15 -4.22 -6.34
N ALA A 279 -22.34 -4.65 -7.30
CA ALA A 279 -21.49 -5.82 -7.16
C ALA A 279 -20.22 -5.47 -6.38
N GLU A 280 -19.81 -6.32 -5.43
CA GLU A 280 -18.62 -6.10 -4.60
C GLU A 280 -17.39 -5.74 -5.45
N MET A 281 -16.86 -4.53 -5.25
CA MET A 281 -15.63 -4.05 -5.89
C MET A 281 -15.12 -2.77 -5.22
N GLY A 282 -13.83 -2.45 -5.41
CA GLY A 282 -13.23 -1.21 -4.90
C GLY A 282 -13.18 -1.10 -3.37
N GLY A 283 -13.24 -2.24 -2.66
CA GLY A 283 -13.34 -2.30 -1.21
C GLY A 283 -14.77 -2.22 -0.68
N GLN A 284 -15.75 -1.77 -1.47
CA GLN A 284 -17.16 -1.77 -1.11
C GLN A 284 -17.78 -3.16 -1.27
N VAL A 285 -18.39 -3.67 -0.20
CA VAL A 285 -19.16 -4.92 -0.24
C VAL A 285 -20.42 -4.77 -1.10
N GLY A 286 -20.83 -5.87 -1.74
CA GLY A 286 -22.02 -5.87 -2.59
C GLY A 286 -23.33 -5.76 -1.84
N ASP A 287 -24.38 -5.36 -2.55
CA ASP A 287 -25.71 -5.20 -1.97
C ASP A 287 -26.43 -6.52 -1.70
N THR A 288 -27.40 -6.39 -0.80
CA THR A 288 -28.46 -7.36 -0.54
C THR A 288 -29.81 -6.70 -0.73
N GLY A 289 -30.87 -7.50 -0.78
CA GLY A 289 -32.21 -7.03 -1.07
C GLY A 289 -33.10 -8.17 -1.49
N TRP A 290 -34.08 -7.89 -2.35
CA TRP A 290 -35.10 -8.87 -2.72
C TRP A 290 -35.42 -8.86 -4.21
N ILE A 291 -35.79 -10.04 -4.70
CA ILE A 291 -36.38 -10.25 -6.03
C ILE A 291 -37.78 -10.83 -5.81
N GLU A 292 -38.78 -10.23 -6.46
CA GLU A 292 -40.20 -10.54 -6.30
C GLU A 292 -40.83 -10.85 -7.67
N TRP A 293 -41.61 -11.93 -7.74
CA TRP A 293 -42.31 -12.37 -8.95
C TRP A 293 -43.53 -13.21 -8.56
N ASP A 294 -44.67 -13.08 -9.24
CA ASP A 294 -45.88 -13.90 -9.00
C ASP A 294 -46.28 -14.08 -7.52
N GLY A 295 -46.11 -13.03 -6.71
CA GLY A 295 -46.36 -13.07 -5.26
C GLY A 295 -45.32 -13.83 -4.43
N LYS A 296 -44.32 -14.46 -5.06
CA LYS A 296 -43.12 -15.02 -4.42
C LYS A 296 -42.06 -13.94 -4.21
N LYS A 297 -41.24 -14.14 -3.17
CA LYS A 297 -40.14 -13.23 -2.80
C LYS A 297 -38.94 -14.04 -2.36
N VAL A 298 -37.76 -13.72 -2.89
CA VAL A 298 -36.48 -14.31 -2.46
C VAL A 298 -35.52 -13.21 -2.02
N LYS A 299 -34.68 -13.51 -1.05
CA LYS A 299 -33.61 -12.63 -0.62
C LYS A 299 -32.36 -12.85 -1.48
N VAL A 300 -31.76 -11.75 -1.93
CA VAL A 300 -30.40 -11.69 -2.45
C VAL A 300 -29.46 -11.53 -1.26
N VAL A 301 -28.59 -12.51 -1.02
CA VAL A 301 -27.67 -12.55 0.13
C VAL A 301 -26.29 -11.99 -0.18
N ALA A 302 -25.91 -11.96 -1.45
CA ALA A 302 -24.67 -11.34 -1.91
C ALA A 302 -24.80 -10.92 -3.37
N THR A 303 -24.16 -9.81 -3.74
CA THR A 303 -23.98 -9.40 -5.14
C THR A 303 -22.49 -9.29 -5.41
N ILE A 304 -21.95 -10.12 -6.31
CA ILE A 304 -20.51 -10.19 -6.59
C ILE A 304 -20.26 -9.97 -8.08
N ARG A 305 -19.10 -9.43 -8.40
CA ARG A 305 -18.69 -9.20 -9.78
C ARG A 305 -18.16 -10.51 -10.40
N GLY A 306 -18.88 -11.04 -11.38
CA GLY A 306 -18.51 -12.23 -12.14
C GLY A 306 -17.55 -11.93 -13.31
N ALA A 307 -17.39 -12.92 -14.20
CA ALA A 307 -16.59 -12.79 -15.41
C ALA A 307 -17.04 -11.60 -16.27
N GLY A 308 -16.08 -10.91 -16.91
CA GLY A 308 -16.36 -9.72 -17.72
C GLY A 308 -16.91 -8.52 -16.95
N GLY A 309 -16.98 -8.59 -15.61
CA GLY A 309 -17.50 -7.51 -14.78
C GLY A 309 -19.00 -7.53 -14.55
N VAL A 310 -19.68 -8.61 -14.95
CA VAL A 310 -21.13 -8.80 -14.86
C VAL A 310 -21.59 -8.96 -13.40
N PRO A 311 -22.60 -8.19 -12.92
CA PRO A 311 -23.19 -8.41 -11.60
C PRO A 311 -23.90 -9.77 -11.48
N VAL A 312 -23.50 -10.56 -10.48
CA VAL A 312 -24.12 -11.85 -10.14
C VAL A 312 -24.84 -11.71 -8.80
N HIS A 313 -26.14 -12.00 -8.77
CA HIS A 313 -26.98 -11.89 -7.58
C HIS A 313 -27.19 -13.29 -6.98
N PHE A 314 -26.64 -13.54 -5.81
CA PHE A 314 -26.75 -14.82 -5.11
C PHE A 314 -27.98 -14.84 -4.21
N THR A 315 -28.81 -15.88 -4.33
CA THR A 315 -30.12 -15.98 -3.66
C THR A 315 -30.21 -17.15 -2.69
N GLU A 316 -30.99 -17.00 -1.61
CA GLU A 316 -31.19 -18.04 -0.57
C GLU A 316 -31.86 -19.31 -1.12
N SER A 317 -32.64 -19.17 -2.19
CA SER A 317 -33.28 -20.26 -2.92
C SER A 317 -33.14 -20.04 -4.43
N VAL A 318 -33.37 -21.10 -5.20
CA VAL A 318 -33.41 -21.02 -6.66
C VAL A 318 -34.59 -20.14 -7.09
N VAL A 319 -34.36 -19.26 -8.06
CA VAL A 319 -35.40 -18.44 -8.68
C VAL A 319 -35.89 -19.13 -9.95
N GLU A 320 -37.20 -19.29 -10.07
CA GLU A 320 -37.84 -19.96 -11.22
C GLU A 320 -38.26 -18.96 -12.31
N ALA A 321 -38.27 -17.67 -11.99
CA ALA A 321 -38.70 -16.62 -12.90
C ALA A 321 -37.68 -16.38 -14.02
N LYS A 322 -38.19 -16.28 -15.25
CA LYS A 322 -37.43 -15.76 -16.41
C LYS A 322 -37.73 -14.28 -16.70
N GLY A 323 -38.60 -13.67 -15.88
CA GLY A 323 -39.14 -12.31 -16.02
C GLY A 323 -40.67 -12.29 -16.14
N PRO A 324 -41.34 -11.14 -15.95
CA PRO A 324 -40.84 -9.91 -15.35
C PRO A 324 -40.72 -10.03 -13.82
N VAL A 325 -39.68 -9.43 -13.23
CA VAL A 325 -39.50 -9.40 -11.77
C VAL A 325 -39.38 -7.97 -11.24
N LYS A 326 -39.80 -7.75 -10.00
CA LYS A 326 -39.50 -6.54 -9.23
C LYS A 326 -38.27 -6.79 -8.37
N VAL A 327 -37.35 -5.83 -8.31
CA VAL A 327 -36.15 -5.94 -7.46
C VAL A 327 -36.00 -4.71 -6.57
N THR A 328 -35.64 -4.91 -5.30
CA THR A 328 -35.54 -3.85 -4.29
C THR A 328 -34.29 -4.03 -3.44
N LEU A 329 -33.58 -2.94 -3.15
CA LEU A 329 -32.41 -2.97 -2.26
C LEU A 329 -32.81 -3.02 -0.79
N ASP A 330 -31.94 -3.62 0.03
CA ASP A 330 -31.93 -3.41 1.48
C ASP A 330 -31.38 -1.99 1.76
N MET A 331 -32.29 -1.04 1.94
CA MET A 331 -31.95 0.37 2.10
C MET A 331 -31.24 0.70 3.42
N GLU A 332 -31.51 -0.05 4.49
CA GLU A 332 -30.80 0.14 5.74
C GLU A 332 -29.33 -0.25 5.56
N ARG A 333 -29.09 -1.42 4.97
CA ARG A 333 -27.74 -1.88 4.66
C ARG A 333 -27.05 -0.95 3.67
N ARG A 334 -27.71 -0.54 2.59
CA ARG A 334 -27.15 0.35 1.56
C ARG A 334 -26.72 1.69 2.17
N GLY A 335 -27.58 2.32 2.98
CA GLY A 335 -27.28 3.60 3.61
C GLY A 335 -26.06 3.53 4.54
N ARG A 336 -25.91 2.43 5.30
CA ARG A 336 -24.71 2.20 6.13
C ARG A 336 -23.43 2.10 5.28
N ILE A 337 -23.47 1.36 4.17
CA ILE A 337 -22.33 1.23 3.24
C ILE A 337 -21.97 2.60 2.64
N GLU A 338 -22.95 3.33 2.11
CA GLU A 338 -22.73 4.65 1.48
C GLU A 338 -22.14 5.67 2.46
N GLY A 339 -22.62 5.64 3.71
CA GLY A 339 -22.09 6.45 4.80
C GLY A 339 -20.62 6.14 5.06
N HIS A 340 -20.28 4.86 5.21
CA HIS A 340 -18.89 4.41 5.37
C HIS A 340 -18.01 4.68 4.13
N HIS A 341 -18.56 4.60 2.91
CA HIS A 341 -17.79 4.90 1.71
C HIS A 341 -17.42 6.38 1.66
N SER A 342 -18.41 7.24 1.88
CA SER A 342 -18.21 8.69 1.86
C SER A 342 -17.32 9.14 3.01
N ALA A 343 -17.43 8.49 4.18
CA ALA A 343 -16.49 8.67 5.29
C ALA A 343 -15.06 8.26 4.93
N THR A 344 -14.85 7.22 4.14
CA THR A 344 -13.52 6.82 3.65
C THR A 344 -12.86 7.94 2.83
N HIS A 345 -13.61 8.60 1.94
CA HIS A 345 -13.11 9.74 1.15
C HIS A 345 -12.73 10.92 2.05
N LEU A 346 -13.57 11.25 3.04
CA LEU A 346 -13.29 12.32 3.99
C LEU A 346 -12.07 12.00 4.86
N LEU A 347 -11.91 10.74 5.29
CA LEU A 347 -10.73 10.28 6.03
C LEU A 347 -9.47 10.40 5.19
N HIS A 348 -9.51 10.00 3.91
CA HIS A 348 -8.36 10.13 3.02
C HIS A 348 -7.94 11.59 2.85
N TRP A 349 -8.91 12.49 2.63
CA TRP A 349 -8.68 13.93 2.58
C TRP A 349 -8.07 14.47 3.88
N ALA A 350 -8.64 14.14 5.04
CA ALA A 350 -8.18 14.61 6.34
C ALA A 350 -6.77 14.06 6.68
N LEU A 351 -6.50 12.80 6.37
CA LEU A 351 -5.17 12.19 6.54
C LEU A 351 -4.12 12.93 5.71
N ARG A 352 -4.42 13.29 4.45
CA ARG A 352 -3.52 14.09 3.61
C ARG A 352 -3.31 15.50 4.19
N GLY A 353 -4.35 16.12 4.75
CA GLY A 353 -4.25 17.43 5.38
C GLY A 353 -3.44 17.44 6.68
N VAL A 354 -3.46 16.35 7.45
CA VAL A 354 -2.76 16.23 8.74
C VAL A 354 -1.34 15.69 8.58
N LEU A 355 -1.16 14.65 7.77
CA LEU A 355 0.11 13.92 7.63
C LEU A 355 0.91 14.31 6.37
N GLY A 356 0.30 15.07 5.45
CA GLY A 356 0.90 15.52 4.20
C GLY A 356 0.49 14.70 2.96
N GLU A 357 0.87 15.21 1.79
CA GLU A 357 0.44 14.68 0.49
C GLU A 357 1.02 13.29 0.13
N GLY A 358 2.00 12.80 0.89
CA GLY A 358 2.58 11.47 0.75
C GLY A 358 1.64 10.31 1.16
N VAL A 359 0.51 10.63 1.81
CA VAL A 359 -0.53 9.64 2.14
C VAL A 359 -1.21 9.15 0.86
N ARG A 360 -1.09 7.85 0.57
CA ARG A 360 -1.71 7.17 -0.57
C ARG A 360 -2.43 5.90 -0.10
N GLN A 361 -3.59 5.62 -0.66
CA GLN A 361 -4.33 4.38 -0.39
C GLN A 361 -3.52 3.14 -0.79
N LYS A 362 -3.55 2.13 0.07
CA LYS A 362 -2.97 0.77 -0.11
C LYS A 362 -4.01 -0.34 -0.01
N GLY A 363 -5.19 -0.03 0.49
CA GLY A 363 -6.29 -0.97 0.64
C GLY A 363 -7.50 -0.30 1.26
N SER A 364 -8.69 -0.84 0.97
CA SER A 364 -9.94 -0.34 1.53
C SER A 364 -10.90 -1.49 1.80
N TYR A 365 -11.73 -1.34 2.82
CA TYR A 365 -12.92 -2.16 3.05
C TYR A 365 -14.04 -1.25 3.56
N VAL A 366 -15.19 -1.34 2.92
CA VAL A 366 -16.39 -0.55 3.23
C VAL A 366 -17.55 -1.52 3.37
N GLY A 367 -17.96 -1.75 4.62
CA GLY A 367 -19.06 -2.63 5.00
C GLY A 367 -20.23 -1.88 5.66
N PRO A 368 -21.29 -2.58 6.07
CA PRO A 368 -22.38 -1.98 6.82
C PRO A 368 -22.00 -1.70 8.28
N ASP A 369 -21.03 -2.41 8.84
CA ASP A 369 -20.68 -2.35 10.27
C ASP A 369 -19.42 -1.53 10.56
N ARG A 370 -18.54 -1.36 9.57
CA ARG A 370 -17.30 -0.58 9.70
C ARG A 370 -16.72 -0.21 8.34
N LEU A 371 -15.76 0.72 8.37
CA LEU A 371 -14.79 0.93 7.31
C LEU A 371 -13.37 0.66 7.80
N ARG A 372 -12.49 0.40 6.84
CA ARG A 372 -11.05 0.23 7.04
C ARG A 372 -10.31 0.83 5.87
N PHE A 373 -9.33 1.67 6.16
CA PHE A 373 -8.51 2.34 5.16
C PHE A 373 -7.03 2.11 5.45
N ASP A 374 -6.34 1.52 4.47
CA ASP A 374 -4.90 1.27 4.55
C ASP A 374 -4.17 2.33 3.74
N PHE A 375 -3.13 2.95 4.30
CA PHE A 375 -2.44 4.08 3.70
C PHE A 375 -0.92 4.07 3.93
N SER A 376 -0.18 4.70 3.02
CA SER A 376 1.27 4.88 3.17
C SER A 376 1.59 5.93 4.22
N HIS A 377 2.22 5.49 5.31
CA HIS A 377 2.79 6.36 6.33
C HIS A 377 3.82 5.58 7.16
N LEU A 378 4.94 6.22 7.49
CA LEU A 378 6.08 5.54 8.11
C LEU A 378 5.94 5.35 9.63
N LYS A 379 5.29 6.28 10.32
CA LYS A 379 5.28 6.34 11.79
C LYS A 379 3.91 6.10 12.37
N GLY A 380 3.88 5.68 13.63
CA GLY A 380 2.71 5.79 14.51
C GLY A 380 2.07 7.17 14.42
N MET A 381 0.76 7.27 14.22
CA MET A 381 0.04 8.53 14.44
C MET A 381 -0.09 8.72 15.95
N SER A 382 0.23 9.91 16.39
CA SER A 382 -0.06 10.36 17.75
C SER A 382 -1.57 10.43 18.01
N ALA A 383 -1.95 10.43 19.29
CA ALA A 383 -3.33 10.61 19.70
C ALA A 383 -3.89 11.96 19.21
N GLU A 384 -3.05 13.00 19.14
CA GLU A 384 -3.41 14.33 18.66
C GLU A 384 -3.69 14.35 17.15
N GLU A 385 -2.86 13.68 16.35
CA GLU A 385 -3.09 13.54 14.91
C GLU A 385 -4.37 12.76 14.62
N LEU A 386 -4.63 11.66 15.35
CA LEU A 386 -5.87 10.89 15.21
C LEU A 386 -7.10 11.75 15.57
N ALA A 387 -7.04 12.47 16.69
CA ALA A 387 -8.13 13.37 17.11
C ALA A 387 -8.36 14.49 16.08
N LYS A 388 -7.29 15.04 15.50
CA LYS A 388 -7.37 16.08 14.47
C LYS A 388 -8.02 15.56 13.18
N VAL A 389 -7.63 14.36 12.72
CA VAL A 389 -8.25 13.72 11.55
C VAL A 389 -9.73 13.49 11.79
N GLU A 390 -10.10 12.89 12.92
CA GLU A 390 -11.50 12.64 13.28
C GLU A 390 -12.32 13.95 13.37
N ALA A 391 -11.75 14.99 13.97
CA ALA A 391 -12.40 16.29 14.10
C ALA A 391 -12.64 16.95 12.73
N GLN A 392 -11.66 16.92 11.83
CA GLN A 392 -11.80 17.46 10.47
C GLN A 392 -12.89 16.75 9.67
N VAL A 393 -12.96 15.41 9.77
CA VAL A 393 -14.02 14.66 9.09
C VAL A 393 -15.39 15.03 9.65
N ASN A 394 -15.56 15.00 10.98
CA ASN A 394 -16.84 15.35 11.61
C ASN A 394 -17.25 16.81 11.34
N GLU A 395 -16.31 17.74 11.20
CA GLU A 395 -16.59 19.12 10.76
C GLU A 395 -17.24 19.13 9.37
N LYS A 396 -16.68 18.37 8.40
CA LYS A 396 -17.22 18.29 7.04
C LYS A 396 -18.51 17.50 6.94
N VAL A 397 -18.71 16.50 7.80
CA VAL A 397 -20.02 15.86 7.97
C VAL A 397 -21.05 16.90 8.44
N LYS A 398 -20.74 17.65 9.51
CA LYS A 398 -21.66 18.63 10.09
C LYS A 398 -22.02 19.76 9.12
N ALA A 399 -21.12 20.10 8.19
CA ALA A 399 -21.36 21.08 7.15
C ALA A 399 -22.43 20.66 6.12
N ASP A 400 -22.78 19.36 6.06
CA ASP A 400 -23.80 18.78 5.17
C ASP A 400 -23.67 19.22 3.70
N VAL A 401 -22.45 19.18 3.18
CA VAL A 401 -22.18 19.57 1.79
C VAL A 401 -22.66 18.50 0.82
N ALA A 402 -23.09 18.93 -0.36
CA ALA A 402 -23.53 18.01 -1.42
C ALA A 402 -22.38 17.13 -1.93
N VAL A 403 -22.69 15.86 -2.16
CA VAL A 403 -21.82 14.90 -2.85
C VAL A 403 -22.30 14.78 -4.29
N LYS A 404 -21.42 15.06 -5.25
CA LYS A 404 -21.71 15.05 -6.68
C LYS A 404 -20.88 13.98 -7.35
N TRP A 405 -21.38 13.46 -8.46
CA TRP A 405 -20.61 12.57 -9.31
C TRP A 405 -20.98 12.76 -10.78
N GLY A 406 -20.04 12.40 -11.65
CA GLY A 406 -20.26 12.42 -13.09
C GLY A 406 -19.26 11.56 -13.83
N GLU A 407 -19.70 11.03 -14.96
CA GLU A 407 -18.81 10.35 -15.89
C GLU A 407 -18.08 11.37 -16.77
N ARG A 408 -16.79 11.13 -16.98
CA ARG A 408 -15.89 11.97 -17.78
C ARG A 408 -14.94 11.06 -18.56
N PRO A 409 -14.52 11.46 -19.78
CA PRO A 409 -13.40 10.81 -20.45
C PRO A 409 -12.14 10.87 -19.58
N TYR A 410 -11.44 9.75 -19.42
CA TYR A 410 -10.21 9.68 -18.61
C TYR A 410 -9.15 10.66 -19.12
N ALA A 411 -9.07 10.85 -20.44
CA ALA A 411 -8.15 11.77 -21.08
C ALA A 411 -8.32 13.24 -20.62
N GLU A 412 -9.50 13.64 -20.16
CA GLU A 412 -9.79 15.00 -19.69
C GLU A 412 -9.41 15.22 -18.22
N VAL A 413 -9.38 14.15 -17.41
CA VAL A 413 -9.21 14.24 -15.95
C VAL A 413 -7.86 13.72 -15.45
N LYS A 414 -7.13 12.95 -16.28
CA LYS A 414 -5.86 12.30 -15.89
C LYS A 414 -4.78 13.27 -15.40
N ASP A 415 -4.81 14.52 -15.86
CA ASP A 415 -3.81 15.55 -15.54
C ASP A 415 -4.33 16.59 -14.52
N ASP A 416 -5.55 16.42 -13.99
CA ASP A 416 -6.12 17.31 -12.98
C ASP A 416 -5.59 16.94 -11.58
N PRO A 417 -4.74 17.77 -10.95
CA PRO A 417 -4.16 17.47 -9.64
C PRO A 417 -5.19 17.53 -8.49
N SER A 418 -6.38 18.10 -8.73
CA SER A 418 -7.46 18.14 -7.74
C SER A 418 -8.21 16.81 -7.63
N ILE A 419 -8.07 15.93 -8.63
CA ILE A 419 -8.73 14.62 -8.68
C ILE A 419 -7.70 13.55 -8.28
N LEU A 420 -7.90 12.95 -7.11
CA LEU A 420 -7.07 11.85 -6.67
C LEU A 420 -7.32 10.60 -7.52
N GLN A 421 -6.21 10.04 -7.97
CA GLN A 421 -6.15 8.81 -8.76
C GLN A 421 -5.29 7.80 -8.00
N PHE A 422 -5.74 6.54 -7.96
CA PHE A 422 -5.04 5.48 -7.26
C PHE A 422 -4.04 4.83 -8.22
N PHE A 423 -2.75 5.12 -8.01
CA PHE A 423 -1.65 4.61 -8.84
C PHE A 423 -1.64 3.06 -8.87
N GLY A 424 -1.83 2.49 -10.07
CA GLY A 424 -1.84 1.04 -10.30
C GLY A 424 -3.14 0.54 -10.94
N ASP A 425 -4.21 1.33 -10.88
CA ASP A 425 -5.48 1.00 -11.52
C ASP A 425 -5.44 1.24 -13.03
N LYS A 426 -5.92 0.26 -13.80
CA LYS A 426 -6.19 0.45 -15.23
C LYS A 426 -7.54 1.13 -15.39
N TYR A 427 -7.53 2.42 -15.67
CA TYR A 427 -8.76 3.16 -15.97
C TYR A 427 -9.24 2.89 -17.40
N GLY A 428 -10.56 2.77 -17.55
CA GLY A 428 -11.20 2.70 -18.87
C GLY A 428 -11.18 4.07 -19.58
N ALA A 429 -11.72 4.11 -20.81
CA ALA A 429 -11.85 5.36 -21.57
C ALA A 429 -12.73 6.40 -20.86
N THR A 430 -13.72 5.94 -20.10
CA THR A 430 -14.61 6.75 -19.26
C THR A 430 -14.39 6.38 -17.80
N VAL A 431 -14.32 7.39 -16.93
CA VAL A 431 -14.17 7.24 -15.48
C VAL A 431 -15.25 8.04 -14.76
N ARG A 432 -15.58 7.60 -13.54
CA ARG A 432 -16.52 8.29 -12.67
C ARG A 432 -15.75 9.11 -11.63
N VAL A 433 -15.97 10.42 -11.65
CA VAL A 433 -15.42 11.36 -10.66
C VAL A 433 -16.46 11.58 -9.58
N VAL A 434 -16.08 11.38 -8.32
CA VAL A 434 -16.88 11.75 -7.14
C VAL A 434 -16.27 13.00 -6.52
N ASP A 435 -17.09 14.01 -6.27
CA ASP A 435 -16.72 15.29 -5.66
C ASP A 435 -17.54 15.51 -4.39
N ILE A 436 -16.84 15.54 -3.25
CA ILE A 436 -17.39 15.87 -1.94
C ILE A 436 -16.98 17.29 -1.57
N GLY A 437 -17.92 18.23 -1.71
CA GLY A 437 -17.76 19.62 -1.28
C GLY A 437 -16.58 20.39 -1.91
N GLY A 438 -16.02 19.90 -3.02
CA GLY A 438 -14.88 20.50 -3.73
C GLY A 438 -13.50 20.18 -3.14
N PHE A 439 -13.44 19.65 -1.91
CA PHE A 439 -12.18 19.43 -1.20
C PHE A 439 -11.70 17.97 -1.25
N SER A 440 -12.59 17.01 -1.51
CA SER A 440 -12.24 15.61 -1.77
C SER A 440 -12.83 15.21 -3.11
N LYS A 441 -11.97 15.05 -4.13
CA LYS A 441 -12.36 14.56 -5.45
C LYS A 441 -11.55 13.33 -5.80
N GLU A 442 -12.22 12.24 -6.16
CA GLU A 442 -11.54 10.97 -6.42
C GLU A 442 -12.21 10.22 -7.59
N LEU A 443 -11.43 9.44 -8.33
CA LEU A 443 -11.99 8.46 -9.26
C LEU A 443 -12.54 7.27 -8.47
N CYS A 444 -13.87 7.17 -8.39
CA CYS A 444 -14.55 6.16 -7.58
C CYS A 444 -15.81 5.62 -8.26
N GLY A 445 -15.87 4.29 -8.37
CA GLY A 445 -17.03 3.57 -8.88
C GLY A 445 -18.05 3.16 -7.83
N GLY A 446 -17.84 3.49 -6.55
CA GLY A 446 -18.75 3.08 -5.47
C GLY A 446 -19.99 3.95 -5.32
N THR A 447 -20.88 3.52 -4.44
CA THR A 447 -22.08 4.28 -4.07
C THR A 447 -21.79 5.21 -2.90
N HIS A 448 -22.40 6.40 -2.94
CA HIS A 448 -22.15 7.46 -1.98
C HIS A 448 -23.45 8.06 -1.48
N VAL A 449 -23.41 8.60 -0.27
CA VAL A 449 -24.47 9.45 0.25
C VAL A 449 -24.64 10.70 -0.62
N ARG A 450 -25.83 11.29 -0.64
CA ARG A 450 -26.12 12.53 -1.40
C ARG A 450 -25.57 13.80 -0.75
N SER A 451 -25.36 13.78 0.57
CA SER A 451 -24.78 14.89 1.32
C SER A 451 -24.03 14.36 2.54
N THR A 452 -22.97 15.05 2.97
CA THR A 452 -22.08 14.56 4.03
C THR A 452 -22.79 14.42 5.38
N GLY A 453 -23.88 15.16 5.64
CA GLY A 453 -24.66 15.01 6.86
C GLY A 453 -25.37 13.65 6.98
N LYS A 454 -25.60 12.95 5.86
CA LYS A 454 -26.15 11.58 5.86
C LYS A 454 -25.17 10.52 6.34
N ILE A 455 -23.89 10.84 6.45
CA ILE A 455 -22.90 9.96 7.09
C ILE A 455 -23.22 9.82 8.59
N GLY A 456 -23.78 10.87 9.22
CA GLY A 456 -23.84 11.00 10.67
C GLY A 456 -22.43 11.19 11.26
N ALA A 457 -22.26 10.98 12.55
CA ALA A 457 -20.93 11.09 13.16
C ALA A 457 -20.02 9.92 12.75
N ILE A 458 -18.71 10.17 12.73
CA ILE A 458 -17.67 9.14 12.57
C ILE A 458 -16.83 9.04 13.84
N ARG A 459 -16.40 7.81 14.17
CA ARG A 459 -15.41 7.53 15.21
C ARG A 459 -14.31 6.63 14.67
N VAL A 460 -13.07 7.04 14.83
CA VAL A 460 -11.90 6.17 14.64
C VAL A 460 -11.84 5.20 15.81
N VAL A 461 -11.93 3.90 15.51
CA VAL A 461 -11.92 2.83 16.53
C VAL A 461 -10.53 2.30 16.80
N GLY A 462 -9.62 2.47 15.84
CA GLY A 462 -8.27 1.99 15.98
C GLY A 462 -7.38 2.37 14.83
N GLU A 463 -6.09 2.32 15.10
CA GLU A 463 -5.06 2.51 14.12
C GLU A 463 -3.89 1.56 14.44
N SER A 464 -3.35 0.89 13.42
CA SER A 464 -2.18 0.01 13.57
C SER A 464 -1.29 -0.08 12.33
N ALA A 465 -0.01 -0.41 12.53
CA ALA A 465 0.89 -0.78 11.44
C ALA A 465 0.59 -2.20 10.94
N ILE A 466 0.41 -2.36 9.63
CA ILE A 466 0.13 -3.67 9.01
C ILE A 466 1.30 -4.20 8.18
N ALA A 467 2.17 -3.29 7.71
CA ALA A 467 3.44 -3.60 7.07
C ALA A 467 4.39 -2.40 7.23
N ALA A 468 5.68 -2.60 6.96
CA ALA A 468 6.63 -1.48 6.97
C ALA A 468 6.22 -0.43 5.91
N GLY A 469 5.96 0.79 6.39
CA GLY A 469 5.48 1.93 5.61
C GLY A 469 3.99 1.94 5.28
N VAL A 470 3.20 1.00 5.82
CA VAL A 470 1.74 0.92 5.59
C VAL A 470 0.99 0.79 6.91
N ARG A 471 0.00 1.67 7.09
CA ARG A 471 -0.81 1.76 8.30
C ARG A 471 -2.28 1.58 7.97
N ARG A 472 -3.06 1.17 8.96
CA ARG A 472 -4.48 0.89 8.85
C ARG A 472 -5.22 1.74 9.87
N ILE A 473 -6.18 2.52 9.40
CA ILE A 473 -7.17 3.18 10.24
C ILE A 473 -8.51 2.49 10.08
N GLU A 474 -9.17 2.21 11.20
CA GLU A 474 -10.51 1.64 11.24
C GLU A 474 -11.47 2.65 11.87
N ALA A 475 -12.65 2.77 11.29
CA ALA A 475 -13.67 3.68 11.79
C ALA A 475 -15.08 3.11 11.61
N VAL A 476 -16.01 3.67 12.36
CA VAL A 476 -17.45 3.40 12.27
C VAL A 476 -18.20 4.72 12.13
N ALA A 477 -19.30 4.72 11.37
CA ALA A 477 -20.09 5.90 11.10
C ALA A 477 -21.60 5.64 11.26
N GLY A 478 -22.36 6.69 11.55
CA GLY A 478 -23.82 6.65 11.58
C GLY A 478 -24.38 5.61 12.56
N VAL A 479 -25.27 4.74 12.08
CA VAL A 479 -25.91 3.71 12.92
C VAL A 479 -24.89 2.72 13.49
N ALA A 480 -23.86 2.35 12.72
CA ALA A 480 -22.82 1.44 13.18
C ALA A 480 -22.01 2.04 14.35
N LEU A 481 -21.83 3.36 14.37
CA LEU A 481 -21.26 4.06 15.54
C LEU A 481 -22.20 3.96 16.75
N ALA A 482 -23.51 4.16 16.58
CA ALA A 482 -24.46 4.02 17.68
C ALA A 482 -24.51 2.59 18.25
N ASP A 483 -24.38 1.57 17.39
CA ASP A 483 -24.26 0.17 17.78
C ASP A 483 -22.95 -0.06 18.56
N TRP A 484 -21.82 0.45 18.06
CA TRP A 484 -20.51 0.37 18.73
C TRP A 484 -20.51 1.05 20.11
N CYS A 485 -21.09 2.25 20.23
CA CYS A 485 -21.19 2.95 21.51
C CYS A 485 -22.01 2.17 22.55
N ARG A 486 -23.11 1.54 22.14
CA ARG A 486 -23.93 0.70 23.04
C ARG A 486 -23.13 -0.48 23.57
N GLU A 487 -22.37 -1.14 22.71
CA GLU A 487 -21.51 -2.27 23.09
C GLU A 487 -20.37 -1.84 24.04
N GLU A 488 -19.72 -0.71 23.77
CA GLU A 488 -18.67 -0.18 24.66
C GLU A 488 -19.21 0.26 26.02
N MET A 489 -20.38 0.92 26.05
CA MET A 489 -21.05 1.27 27.31
C MET A 489 -21.39 0.03 28.14
N LYS A 490 -21.87 -1.04 27.50
CA LYS A 490 -22.15 -2.32 28.17
C LYS A 490 -20.88 -2.92 28.80
N LYS A 491 -19.77 -2.97 28.05
CA LYS A 491 -18.48 -3.46 28.58
C LYS A 491 -17.98 -2.62 29.75
N GLN A 492 -18.16 -1.30 29.70
CA GLN A 492 -17.78 -0.43 30.82
C GLN A 492 -18.64 -0.68 32.06
N GLN A 493 -19.96 -0.85 31.87
CA GLN A 493 -20.87 -1.19 32.96
C GLN A 493 -20.50 -2.53 33.61
N GLU A 494 -20.20 -3.57 32.82
CA GLU A 494 -19.75 -4.87 33.32
C GLU A 494 -18.44 -4.77 34.12
N ARG A 495 -17.49 -3.93 33.65
CA ARG A 495 -16.24 -3.66 34.39
C ARG A 495 -16.50 -2.95 35.71
N TRP A 496 -17.39 -1.95 35.70
CA TRP A 496 -17.78 -1.21 36.91
C TRP A 496 -18.42 -2.14 37.94
N GLU A 497 -19.37 -2.97 37.52
CA GLU A 497 -20.01 -3.96 38.39
C GLU A 497 -19.02 -5.01 38.92
N GLY A 498 -18.03 -5.40 38.09
CA GLY A 498 -16.95 -6.29 38.51
C GLY A 498 -16.02 -5.65 39.56
N LEU A 499 -15.75 -4.35 39.47
CA LEU A 499 -14.98 -3.60 40.47
C LEU A 499 -15.78 -3.37 41.75
N ALA A 500 -17.08 -3.09 41.65
CA ALA A 500 -17.95 -2.88 42.81
C ALA A 500 -18.21 -4.15 43.63
N LYS A 501 -17.98 -5.33 43.05
CA LYS A 501 -18.08 -6.65 43.72
C LYS A 501 -16.78 -7.09 44.40
N ARG A 502 -15.67 -6.36 44.21
CA ARG A 502 -14.37 -6.57 44.88
C ARG A 502 -14.24 -5.59 46.04
#